data_AF-A0A7K1CMR2-F1
#
_entry.id   AF-A0A7K1CMR2-F1
#
_cell.length_a   1.000
_cell.length_b   1.000
_cell.length_c   1.000
_cell.angle_alpha   90.00
_cell.angle_beta   90.00
_cell.angle_gamma   90.00
#
_symmetry.space_group_name_H-M   'P 1'
#
loop_
_entity.id
_entity.type
_entity.pdbx_description
1 polymer ?
#
loop_
_entity_poly.entity_id
_entity_poly.type
_entity_poly.pdbx_seq_one_letter_code
_entity_poly.pdbx_strand_id
1 'polypeptide(L)'
;MGLIVQKFGGSSVADAEGMKRVAARIVATKRDGNQVVVVVSAMGDTTDELIDLANQITPMPKGRELDMLLTAGERISMALLAMAISNLGHEARSFTGSQAGVITDSAHGRARIIDVTPGRIQEALKEGAIAIVAGFQGISQDTKDITTLGRG
;
A
#
# COMPACT_ATOMS: atom_id res chain seq x y z
N MET A 1 -11.89 6.71 -21.27
CA MET A 1 -10.98 5.62 -20.86
C MET A 1 -9.64 6.23 -20.53
N GLY A 2 -9.29 6.28 -19.24
CA GLY A 2 -8.02 6.82 -18.75
C GLY A 2 -7.42 5.96 -17.64
N LEU A 3 -6.20 6.28 -17.23
CA LEU A 3 -5.53 5.70 -16.06
C LEU A 3 -5.73 6.64 -14.87
N ILE A 4 -6.42 6.16 -13.83
CA ILE A 4 -6.71 6.94 -12.62
C ILE A 4 -5.97 6.33 -11.44
N VAL A 5 -5.21 7.17 -10.72
CA VAL A 5 -4.58 6.80 -9.45
C VAL A 5 -5.39 7.41 -8.32
N GLN A 6 -5.87 6.60 -7.38
CA GLN A 6 -6.64 7.04 -6.21
C GLN A 6 -5.88 6.73 -4.93
N LYS A 7 -5.67 7.71 -4.06
CA LYS A 7 -5.05 7.49 -2.75
C LYS A 7 -6.08 7.59 -1.64
N PHE A 8 -6.06 6.61 -0.73
CA PHE A 8 -6.90 6.62 0.47
C PHE A 8 -6.00 6.56 1.72
N GLY A 9 -6.14 7.56 2.60
CA GLY A 9 -5.45 7.61 3.89
C GLY A 9 -6.13 6.74 4.94
N GLY A 10 -5.47 6.56 6.10
CA GLY A 10 -5.91 5.63 7.15
C GLY A 10 -7.33 5.89 7.67
N SER A 11 -7.75 7.15 7.77
CA SER A 11 -9.11 7.51 8.18
C SER A 11 -10.19 7.05 7.20
N SER A 12 -9.89 7.01 5.89
CA SER A 12 -10.82 6.51 4.87
C SER A 12 -11.02 5.01 4.94
N VAL A 13 -10.03 4.29 5.48
CA VAL A 13 -9.98 2.84 5.57
C VAL A 13 -9.89 2.36 7.03
N ALA A 14 -10.38 3.16 7.98
CA ALA A 14 -10.21 2.90 9.41
C ALA A 14 -10.97 1.67 9.91
N ASP A 15 -12.07 1.34 9.25
CA ASP A 15 -12.95 0.22 9.62
C ASP A 15 -13.50 -0.48 8.37
N ALA A 16 -14.22 -1.58 8.60
CA ALA A 16 -14.81 -2.38 7.53
C ALA A 16 -15.83 -1.59 6.68
N GLU A 17 -16.57 -0.64 7.27
CA GLU A 17 -17.52 0.19 6.53
C GLU A 17 -16.79 1.22 5.67
N GLY A 18 -15.70 1.80 6.17
CA GLY A 18 -14.76 2.64 5.43
C GLY A 18 -14.19 1.90 4.22
N MET A 19 -13.69 0.67 4.43
CA MET A 19 -13.21 -0.20 3.34
C MET A 19 -14.28 -0.44 2.27
N LYS A 20 -15.52 -0.77 2.66
CA LYS A 20 -16.63 -0.97 1.72
C LYS A 20 -16.96 0.31 0.94
N ARG A 21 -17.01 1.48 1.60
CA ARG A 21 -17.23 2.78 0.96
C ARG A 21 -16.13 3.11 -0.05
N VAL A 22 -14.88 2.86 0.31
CA VAL A 22 -13.72 3.07 -0.57
C VAL A 22 -13.78 2.12 -1.77
N ALA A 23 -14.03 0.83 -1.55
CA ALA A 23 -14.20 -0.17 -2.61
C ALA A 23 -15.30 0.22 -3.61
N ALA A 24 -16.44 0.71 -3.13
CA ALA A 24 -17.53 1.18 -3.99
C ALA A 24 -17.11 2.34 -4.89
N ARG A 25 -16.33 3.30 -4.37
CA ARG A 25 -15.81 4.44 -5.16
C ARG A 25 -14.81 3.99 -6.23
N ILE A 26 -13.92 3.08 -5.89
CA ILE A 26 -12.95 2.49 -6.82
C ILE A 26 -13.68 1.75 -7.95
N VAL A 27 -14.66 0.92 -7.59
CA VAL A 27 -15.48 0.16 -8.55
C VAL A 27 -16.31 1.07 -9.44
N ALA A 28 -16.89 2.15 -8.93
CA ALA A 28 -17.57 3.14 -9.76
C ALA A 28 -16.62 3.70 -10.83
N THR A 29 -15.41 4.10 -10.43
CA THR A 29 -14.39 4.61 -11.36
C THR A 29 -14.00 3.58 -12.42
N LYS A 30 -13.91 2.30 -12.04
CA LYS A 30 -13.65 1.18 -12.96
C LYS A 30 -14.80 0.99 -13.95
N ARG A 31 -16.05 1.09 -13.50
CA ARG A 31 -17.26 0.96 -14.32
C ARG A 31 -17.41 2.09 -15.34
N ASP A 32 -16.84 3.26 -15.07
CA ASP A 32 -16.72 4.36 -16.04
C ASP A 32 -15.70 4.08 -17.17
N GLY A 33 -15.15 2.86 -17.22
CA GLY A 33 -14.23 2.42 -18.26
C GLY A 33 -12.79 2.87 -18.05
N ASN A 34 -12.39 3.15 -16.80
CA ASN A 34 -11.01 3.54 -16.47
C ASN A 34 -10.18 2.35 -15.97
N GLN A 35 -8.87 2.41 -16.22
CA GLN A 35 -7.89 1.62 -15.48
C GLN A 35 -7.65 2.31 -14.13
N VAL A 36 -7.62 1.53 -13.05
CA VAL A 36 -7.55 2.09 -11.70
C VAL A 36 -6.38 1.49 -10.94
N VAL A 37 -5.50 2.36 -10.46
CA VAL A 37 -4.48 2.06 -9.46
C VAL A 37 -4.90 2.73 -8.16
N VAL A 38 -4.81 2.01 -7.05
CA VAL A 38 -5.20 2.48 -5.73
C VAL A 38 -3.97 2.47 -4.84
N VAL A 39 -3.71 3.55 -4.12
CA VAL A 39 -2.68 3.61 -3.07
C VAL A 39 -3.38 3.66 -1.72
N VAL A 40 -3.05 2.75 -0.82
CA VAL A 40 -3.69 2.65 0.50
C VAL A 40 -2.66 2.72 1.63
N SER A 41 -2.99 3.49 2.66
CA SER A 41 -2.23 3.55 3.93
C SER A 41 -2.70 2.45 4.89
N ALA A 42 -2.03 2.31 6.04
CA ALA A 42 -2.53 1.48 7.14
C ALA A 42 -3.91 1.95 7.64
N MET A 43 -4.72 1.03 8.17
CA MET A 43 -6.06 1.32 8.71
C MET A 43 -5.97 2.20 9.95
N GLY A 44 -6.75 3.28 10.01
CA GLY A 44 -6.89 4.09 11.22
C GLY A 44 -5.54 4.51 11.80
N ASP A 45 -5.34 4.20 13.07
CA ASP A 45 -4.14 4.54 13.84
C ASP A 45 -3.13 3.37 13.93
N THR A 46 -3.30 2.31 13.12
CA THR A 46 -2.48 1.09 13.21
C THR A 46 -0.98 1.35 13.08
N THR A 47 -0.54 2.33 12.29
CA THR A 47 0.89 2.68 12.21
C THR A 47 1.42 3.20 13.55
N ASP A 48 0.64 4.02 14.26
CA ASP A 48 1.00 4.54 15.58
C ASP A 48 1.01 3.42 16.61
N GLU A 49 -0.02 2.57 16.61
CA GLU A 49 -0.10 1.40 17.50
C GLU A 49 1.11 0.45 17.35
N LEU A 50 1.55 0.21 16.11
CA LEU A 50 2.73 -0.62 15.84
C LEU A 50 4.03 0.02 16.34
N ILE A 51 4.15 1.35 16.25
CA ILE A 51 5.31 2.08 16.76
C ILE A 51 5.34 2.04 18.29
N ASP A 52 4.19 2.26 18.91
CA ASP A 52 4.05 2.17 20.38
C ASP A 52 4.38 0.77 20.88
N LEU A 53 3.92 -0.27 20.17
CA LEU A 53 4.28 -1.65 20.48
C LEU A 53 5.80 -1.90 20.33
N ALA A 54 6.43 -1.40 19.26
CA ALA A 54 7.88 -1.53 19.09
C ALA A 54 8.65 -0.85 20.23
N ASN A 55 8.19 0.31 20.68
CA ASN A 55 8.79 1.06 21.78
C ASN A 55 8.65 0.36 23.15
N GLN A 56 7.60 -0.44 23.33
CA GLN A 56 7.45 -1.30 24.52
C GLN A 56 8.46 -2.46 24.53
N ILE A 57 8.91 -2.93 23.36
CA ILE A 57 9.94 -3.97 23.24
C ILE A 57 11.34 -3.41 23.41
N THR A 58 11.62 -2.23 22.83
CA THR A 58 12.92 -1.58 22.92
C THR A 58 12.80 -0.06 22.76
N PRO A 59 13.53 0.74 23.56
CA PRO A 59 13.54 2.20 23.40
C PRO A 59 14.32 2.65 22.15
N MET A 60 15.04 1.74 21.49
CA MET A 60 15.83 2.02 20.28
C MET A 60 15.59 0.92 19.23
N PRO A 61 14.41 0.90 18.58
CA PRO A 61 14.13 -0.07 17.53
C PRO A 61 15.09 0.13 16.35
N LYS A 62 15.66 -0.97 15.84
CA LYS A 62 16.50 -0.93 14.64
C LYS A 62 15.62 -0.57 13.44
N GLY A 63 16.02 0.43 12.66
CA GLY A 63 15.24 0.94 11.53
C GLY A 63 14.80 -0.14 10.53
N ARG A 64 15.66 -1.12 10.24
CA ARG A 64 15.33 -2.25 9.35
C ARG A 64 14.12 -3.05 9.84
N GLU A 65 14.09 -3.41 11.12
CA GLU A 65 12.97 -4.18 11.68
C GLU A 65 11.73 -3.32 11.90
N LEU A 66 11.93 -2.03 12.20
CA LEU A 66 10.82 -1.09 12.29
C LEU A 66 10.13 -0.95 10.92
N ASP A 67 10.90 -0.79 9.84
CA ASP A 67 10.34 -0.75 8.49
C ASP A 67 9.55 -2.02 8.18
N MET A 68 10.13 -3.20 8.47
CA MET A 68 9.44 -4.49 8.33
C MET A 68 8.10 -4.50 9.08
N LEU A 69 8.09 -4.06 10.35
CA LEU A 69 6.89 -4.01 11.18
C LEU A 69 5.81 -3.09 10.57
N LEU A 70 6.18 -1.86 10.21
CA LEU A 70 5.21 -0.86 9.75
C LEU A 70 4.54 -1.25 8.43
N THR A 71 5.24 -2.01 7.56
CA THR A 71 4.62 -2.51 6.34
C THR A 71 3.46 -3.48 6.58
N ALA A 72 3.38 -4.12 7.75
CA ALA A 72 2.27 -5.01 8.10
C ALA A 72 0.92 -4.29 8.07
N GLY A 73 0.86 -3.04 8.55
CA GLY A 73 -0.38 -2.25 8.58
C GLY A 73 -0.96 -2.00 7.20
N GLU A 74 -0.12 -1.67 6.22
CA GLU A 74 -0.57 -1.48 4.83
C GLU A 74 -0.93 -2.80 4.16
N ARG A 75 -0.23 -3.89 4.51
CA ARG A 75 -0.53 -5.24 3.98
C ARG A 75 -1.90 -5.73 4.42
N ILE A 76 -2.30 -5.45 5.66
CA ILE A 76 -3.66 -5.71 6.15
C ILE A 76 -4.67 -4.90 5.32
N SER A 77 -4.41 -3.61 5.16
CA SER A 77 -5.32 -2.68 4.47
C SER A 77 -5.55 -3.06 3.01
N MET A 78 -4.47 -3.33 2.26
CA MET A 78 -4.55 -3.67 0.84
C MET A 78 -5.24 -5.02 0.62
N ALA A 79 -5.05 -5.99 1.51
CA ALA A 79 -5.69 -7.31 1.41
C ALA A 79 -7.20 -7.20 1.66
N LEU A 80 -7.61 -6.50 2.72
CA LEU A 80 -9.02 -6.27 3.03
C LEU A 80 -9.72 -5.47 1.92
N LEU A 81 -9.05 -4.45 1.37
CA LEU A 81 -9.61 -3.68 0.27
C LEU A 81 -9.77 -4.53 -1.01
N ALA A 82 -8.80 -5.41 -1.32
CA ALA A 82 -8.93 -6.35 -2.44
C ALA A 82 -10.14 -7.29 -2.26
N MET A 83 -10.34 -7.82 -1.05
CA MET A 83 -11.51 -8.65 -0.73
C MET A 83 -12.82 -7.87 -0.90
N ALA A 84 -12.87 -6.61 -0.44
CA ALA A 84 -14.05 -5.77 -0.58
C ALA A 84 -14.38 -5.45 -2.05
N ILE A 85 -13.37 -5.21 -2.89
CA ILE A 85 -13.55 -5.00 -4.34
C ILE A 85 -14.01 -6.30 -5.02
N SER A 86 -13.44 -7.44 -4.64
CA SER A 86 -13.85 -8.76 -5.14
C SER A 86 -15.33 -9.05 -4.86
N ASN A 87 -15.81 -8.69 -3.66
CA ASN A 87 -17.22 -8.81 -3.30
C ASN A 87 -18.16 -7.93 -4.16
N LEU A 88 -17.64 -6.91 -4.84
CA LEU A 88 -18.38 -6.07 -5.79
C LEU A 88 -18.28 -6.56 -7.25
N GLY A 89 -17.72 -7.75 -7.46
CA GLY A 89 -17.63 -8.42 -8.77
C GLY A 89 -16.47 -7.95 -9.64
N HIS A 90 -15.44 -7.34 -9.06
CA HIS A 90 -14.25 -6.89 -9.81
C HIS A 90 -12.99 -7.55 -9.27
N GLU A 91 -12.08 -7.92 -10.18
CA GLU A 91 -10.77 -8.44 -9.79
C GLU A 91 -9.88 -7.32 -9.28
N ALA A 92 -9.26 -7.53 -8.12
CA ALA A 92 -8.25 -6.64 -7.55
C ALA A 92 -7.01 -7.43 -7.12
N ARG A 93 -5.83 -6.84 -7.33
CA ARG A 93 -4.54 -7.42 -6.96
C ARG A 93 -3.75 -6.45 -6.12
N SER A 94 -3.30 -6.90 -4.95
CA SER A 94 -2.50 -6.08 -4.02
C SER A 94 -1.00 -6.30 -4.23
N PHE A 95 -0.23 -5.22 -4.17
CA PHE A 95 1.22 -5.19 -4.36
C PHE A 95 1.88 -4.42 -3.22
N THR A 96 2.82 -5.07 -2.54
CA THR A 96 3.76 -4.37 -1.65
C THR A 96 4.64 -3.41 -2.45
N GLY A 97 5.36 -2.50 -1.79
CA GLY A 97 6.25 -1.55 -2.48
C GLY A 97 7.28 -2.24 -3.37
N SER A 98 7.85 -3.34 -2.86
CA SER A 98 8.76 -4.21 -3.63
C SER A 98 8.10 -4.83 -4.87
N GLN A 99 6.85 -5.26 -4.77
CA GLN A 99 6.12 -5.87 -5.88
C GLN A 99 5.58 -4.83 -6.89
N ALA A 100 5.34 -3.60 -6.43
CA ALA A 100 4.99 -2.45 -7.26
C ALA A 100 6.22 -1.85 -7.96
N GLY A 101 7.44 -2.32 -7.62
CA GLY A 101 8.69 -1.87 -8.22
C GLY A 101 9.20 -0.53 -7.68
N VAL A 102 8.83 -0.16 -6.45
CA VAL A 102 9.32 1.07 -5.80
C VAL A 102 10.71 0.80 -5.23
N ILE A 103 11.74 1.31 -5.92
CA ILE A 103 13.15 1.12 -5.56
C ILE A 103 13.62 2.34 -4.75
N THR A 104 14.27 2.10 -3.62
CA THR A 104 14.72 3.16 -2.71
C THR A 104 16.20 3.07 -2.38
N ASP A 105 16.74 4.13 -1.76
CA ASP A 105 17.98 4.04 -0.99
C ASP A 105 17.79 3.18 0.29
N SER A 106 18.88 2.94 1.02
CA SER A 106 18.90 2.08 2.22
C SER A 106 18.63 2.83 3.54
N ALA A 107 18.13 4.07 3.47
CA ALA A 107 17.90 4.91 4.64
C ALA A 107 16.57 4.57 5.34
N HIS A 108 16.55 3.47 6.10
CA HIS A 108 15.37 3.00 6.84
C HIS A 108 14.64 4.10 7.63
N GLY A 109 13.32 4.07 7.62
CA GLY A 109 12.45 5.07 8.24
C GLY A 109 12.27 6.39 7.46
N ARG A 110 13.06 6.62 6.41
CA ARG A 110 13.06 7.87 5.61
C ARG A 110 13.68 7.69 4.22
N ALA A 111 13.49 6.50 3.65
CA ALA A 111 14.12 6.13 2.40
C ALA A 111 13.57 6.99 1.25
N ARG A 112 14.40 7.30 0.27
CA ARG A 112 13.98 8.06 -0.91
C ARG A 112 13.82 7.13 -2.09
N ILE A 113 12.77 7.35 -2.87
CA ILE A 113 12.55 6.65 -4.14
C ILE A 113 13.66 7.06 -5.10
N ILE A 114 14.40 6.07 -5.60
CA ILE A 114 15.42 6.21 -6.64
C ILE A 114 14.79 5.96 -8.00
N ASP A 115 13.95 4.94 -8.10
CA ASP A 115 13.33 4.51 -9.36
C ASP A 115 12.01 3.79 -9.12
N VAL A 116 11.16 3.71 -10.14
CA VAL A 116 9.90 2.97 -10.12
C VAL A 116 9.79 2.10 -11.38
N THR A 117 9.70 0.79 -11.18
CA THR A 117 9.60 -0.22 -12.25
C THR A 117 8.27 -0.98 -12.17
N PRO A 118 7.15 -0.40 -12.65
CA PRO A 118 5.80 -0.86 -12.32
C PRO A 118 5.33 -2.04 -13.18
N GLY A 119 6.21 -2.96 -13.58
CA GLY A 119 5.91 -4.02 -14.54
C GLY A 119 4.70 -4.87 -14.14
N ARG A 120 4.64 -5.31 -12.88
CA ARG A 120 3.52 -6.10 -12.35
C ARG A 120 2.20 -5.33 -12.27
N ILE A 121 2.28 -4.01 -12.03
CA ILE A 121 1.11 -3.13 -12.02
C ILE A 121 0.56 -3.00 -13.44
N GLN A 122 1.44 -2.75 -14.41
CA GLN A 122 1.05 -2.63 -15.83
C GLN A 122 0.42 -3.92 -16.35
N GLU A 123 0.97 -5.08 -15.98
CA GLU A 123 0.42 -6.39 -16.33
C GLU A 123 -0.99 -6.59 -15.75
N ALA A 124 -1.17 -6.34 -14.45
CA ALA A 124 -2.50 -6.44 -13.81
C ALA A 124 -3.53 -5.51 -14.46
N LEU A 125 -3.14 -4.29 -14.82
CA LEU A 125 -4.04 -3.34 -15.50
C LEU A 125 -4.41 -3.79 -16.92
N LYS A 126 -3.47 -4.42 -17.66
CA LYS A 126 -3.73 -5.01 -18.99
C LYS A 126 -4.72 -6.16 -18.92
N GLU A 127 -4.65 -6.96 -17.86
CA GLU A 127 -5.58 -8.06 -17.59
C GLU A 127 -6.93 -7.58 -17.03
N GLY A 128 -7.10 -6.27 -16.87
CA GLY A 128 -8.36 -5.67 -16.45
C GLY A 128 -8.57 -5.62 -14.94
N ALA A 129 -7.60 -6.06 -14.13
CA ALA A 129 -7.66 -5.97 -12.68
C ALA A 129 -7.51 -4.51 -12.19
N ILE A 130 -7.98 -4.26 -10.98
CA ILE A 130 -7.65 -3.05 -10.20
C ILE A 130 -6.36 -3.33 -9.43
N ALA A 131 -5.35 -2.50 -9.59
CA ALA A 131 -4.08 -2.65 -8.88
C ALA A 131 -4.12 -1.86 -7.57
N ILE A 132 -3.81 -2.49 -6.44
CA ILE A 132 -3.72 -1.84 -5.12
C ILE A 132 -2.27 -1.86 -4.67
N VAL A 133 -1.71 -0.71 -4.33
CA VAL A 133 -0.32 -0.52 -3.95
C VAL A 133 -0.26 -0.02 -2.51
N ALA A 134 0.63 -0.61 -1.71
CA ALA A 134 0.95 -0.08 -0.39
C ALA A 134 1.74 1.23 -0.51
N GLY A 135 1.32 2.29 0.17
CA GLY A 135 1.74 3.66 -0.13
C GLY A 135 3.03 4.16 0.52
N PHE A 136 3.52 3.50 1.56
CA PHE A 136 4.58 4.00 2.44
C PHE A 136 5.89 3.19 2.34
N GLN A 137 5.95 2.19 1.46
CA GLN A 137 7.03 1.22 1.44
C GLN A 137 7.72 1.08 0.09
N GLY A 138 8.97 0.62 0.11
CA GLY A 138 9.78 0.30 -1.05
C GLY A 138 10.74 -0.86 -0.80
N ILE A 139 11.68 -1.05 -1.72
CA ILE A 139 12.78 -2.00 -1.58
C ILE A 139 14.12 -1.31 -1.84
N SER A 140 15.04 -1.46 -0.90
CA SER A 140 16.41 -0.97 -1.02
C SER A 140 17.09 -1.59 -2.25
N GLN A 141 17.66 -0.74 -3.12
CA GLN A 141 18.40 -1.21 -4.29
C GLN A 141 19.59 -2.07 -3.89
N ASP A 142 20.28 -1.69 -2.83
CA ASP A 142 21.56 -2.28 -2.40
C ASP A 142 21.36 -3.55 -1.59
N THR A 143 20.47 -3.51 -0.59
CA THR A 143 20.31 -4.59 0.38
C THR A 143 19.15 -5.53 0.09
N LYS A 144 18.22 -5.11 -0.78
CA LYS A 144 16.93 -5.79 -1.03
C LYS A 144 16.02 -5.87 0.20
N ASP A 145 16.34 -5.13 1.26
CA ASP A 145 15.46 -4.99 2.42
C ASP A 145 14.25 -4.10 2.11
N ILE A 146 13.17 -4.33 2.85
CA ILE A 146 12.03 -3.44 2.86
C ILE A 146 12.43 -2.12 3.52
N THR A 147 12.01 -1.04 2.91
CA THR A 147 12.24 0.32 3.42
C THR A 147 10.92 1.07 3.53
N THR A 148 10.88 2.05 4.42
CA THR A 148 9.77 2.99 4.50
C THR A 148 10.17 4.40 4.10
N LEU A 149 9.23 5.14 3.51
CA LEU A 149 9.48 6.45 2.89
C LEU A 149 9.46 7.63 3.88
N GLY A 150 9.28 7.35 5.17
CA GLY A 150 9.04 8.38 6.20
C GLY A 150 7.59 8.87 6.19
N ARG A 151 7.15 9.43 7.33
CA ARG A 151 5.76 9.86 7.50
C ARG A 151 5.46 10.99 6.51
N GLY A 152 4.42 10.79 5.70
CA GLY A 152 3.92 11.77 4.72
C GLY A 152 3.08 12.86 5.35
#